data_AF-A0A815PJH5-F1
#
_entry.id   AF-A0A815PJH5-F1
#
_cell.length_a   1.000
_cell.length_b   1.000
_cell.length_c   1.000
_cell.angle_alpha   90.00
_cell.angle_beta   90.00
_cell.angle_gamma   90.00
#
_symmetry.space_group_name_H-M   'P 1'
#
loop_
_entity.id
_entity.type
_entity.pdbx_description
1 polymer ?
#
loop_
_entity_poly.entity_id
_entity_poly.type
_entity_poly.pdbx_seq_one_letter_code
_entity_poly.pdbx_strand_id
1 'polypeptide(L)'
;MKGARSLLVQESQNQTTVSLGLISRLVLVISPSLCRLQSVCEIQPVLVDIDTSGNIIQKLGSNDQLWQVVASIIGSSGISVIGVIANYSNGQTQFTSFGITANDSYQIQFAFITPYDVNR
;
A
#
# COMPACT_ATOMS: atom_id res chain seq x y z
N MET A 1 -10.31 28.98 4.33
CA MET A 1 -10.69 27.55 4.22
C MET A 1 -9.98 27.00 2.99
N LYS A 2 -8.99 26.12 3.16
CA LYS A 2 -8.24 25.52 2.03
C LYS A 2 -9.00 24.26 1.63
N GLY A 3 -9.66 24.29 0.47
CA GLY A 3 -10.39 23.12 -0.05
C GLY A 3 -9.46 21.93 -0.24
N ALA A 4 -9.91 20.75 0.17
CA ALA A 4 -9.22 19.49 -0.10
C ALA A 4 -8.98 19.37 -1.62
N ARG A 5 -7.72 19.23 -2.04
CA ARG A 5 -7.39 19.00 -3.44
C ARG A 5 -7.62 17.52 -3.75
N SER A 6 -8.62 17.25 -4.58
CA SER A 6 -8.91 15.92 -5.13
C SER A 6 -8.67 15.90 -6.63
N LEU A 7 -8.24 14.76 -7.16
CA LEU A 7 -8.22 14.49 -8.60
C LEU A 7 -9.56 13.89 -9.02
N LEU A 8 -10.21 14.48 -10.01
CA LEU A 8 -11.40 13.88 -10.62
C LEU A 8 -10.94 12.98 -11.77
N VAL A 9 -11.22 11.68 -11.66
CA VAL A 9 -10.90 10.69 -12.68
C VAL A 9 -12.18 10.07 -13.20
N GLN A 10 -12.31 9.99 -14.52
CA GLN A 10 -13.38 9.27 -15.20
C GLN A 10 -12.76 8.06 -15.88
N GLU A 11 -13.13 6.85 -15.45
CA GLU A 11 -12.68 5.61 -16.08
C GLU A 11 -13.23 5.53 -17.51
N SER A 12 -12.44 5.00 -18.46
CA SER A 12 -12.88 4.84 -19.84
C SER A 12 -14.13 3.98 -19.91
N GLN A 13 -15.14 4.41 -20.68
CA GLN A 13 -16.46 3.78 -20.78
C GLN A 13 -17.34 3.83 -19.51
N ASN A 14 -16.90 4.51 -18.45
CA ASN A 14 -17.70 4.80 -17.26
C ASN A 14 -18.12 6.28 -17.26
N GLN A 15 -19.41 6.57 -17.10
CA GLN A 15 -19.91 7.96 -17.01
C GLN A 15 -19.75 8.54 -15.59
N THR A 16 -19.30 7.73 -14.63
CA THR A 16 -19.12 8.14 -13.24
C THR A 16 -17.74 8.76 -13.05
N THR A 17 -17.70 9.99 -12.53
CA THR A 17 -16.46 10.61 -12.08
C THR A 17 -16.17 10.17 -10.64
N VAL A 18 -14.97 9.64 -10.41
CA VAL A 18 -14.48 9.29 -9.08
C VAL A 18 -13.56 10.40 -8.59
N SER A 19 -13.80 10.88 -7.38
CA SER A 19 -12.89 11.79 -6.70
C SER A 19 -11.81 10.97 -5.98
N LEU A 20 -10.57 11.06 -6.45
CA LEU A 20 -9.41 10.45 -5.84
C LEU A 20 -8.75 11.45 -4.89
N GLY A 21 -8.58 11.03 -3.63
CA GLY A 21 -7.78 11.77 -2.66
C GLY A 21 -6.31 11.82 -3.10
N LEU A 22 -5.67 12.97 -2.97
CA LEU A 22 -4.21 13.08 -3.13
C LEU A 22 -3.52 12.44 -1.94
N ILE A 23 -2.69 11.42 -2.19
CA ILE A 23 -1.91 10.74 -1.16
C ILE A 23 -0.92 11.73 -0.53
N SER A 24 -1.12 12.03 0.75
CA SER A 24 -0.18 12.83 1.53
C SER A 24 0.87 11.98 2.23
N ARG A 25 0.48 10.82 2.79
CA ARG A 25 1.40 9.89 3.47
C ARG A 25 0.81 8.48 3.55
N LEU A 26 1.69 7.49 3.60
CA LEU A 26 1.41 6.08 3.87
C LEU A 26 1.67 5.80 5.35
N VAL A 27 0.76 5.10 6.03
CA VAL A 27 0.86 4.81 7.47
C VAL A 27 0.71 3.31 7.71
N LEU A 28 1.64 2.72 8.46
CA LEU A 28 1.51 1.35 8.98
C LEU A 28 0.55 1.35 10.17
N VAL A 29 -0.59 0.68 10.03
CA VAL A 29 -1.62 0.56 11.07
C VAL A 29 -1.45 -0.72 11.87
N ILE A 30 -1.15 -1.82 11.17
CA ILE A 30 -0.88 -3.12 11.78
C ILE A 30 0.51 -3.56 11.35
N SER A 31 1.39 -3.74 12.33
CA SER A 31 2.70 -4.35 12.11
C SER A 31 2.57 -5.85 11.88
N PRO A 32 3.37 -6.44 10.97
CA PRO A 32 3.38 -7.89 10.80
C PRO A 32 3.89 -8.56 12.08
N SER A 33 3.32 -9.69 12.46
CA SER A 33 3.75 -10.43 13.66
C SER A 33 3.49 -11.92 13.54
N LEU A 34 4.04 -12.69 14.49
CA LEU A 34 4.02 -14.16 14.48
C LEU A 34 4.64 -14.74 13.19
N CYS A 35 5.69 -14.08 12.70
CA CYS A 35 6.44 -14.54 11.53
C CYS A 35 7.30 -15.75 11.89
N ARG A 36 7.22 -16.78 11.04
CA ARG A 36 8.09 -17.95 11.14
C ARG A 36 9.17 -17.87 10.08
N LEU A 37 10.32 -18.48 10.37
CA LEU A 37 11.44 -18.51 9.44
C LEU A 37 11.00 -19.10 8.09
N GLN A 38 11.30 -18.40 6.99
CA GLN A 38 10.96 -18.82 5.63
C GLN A 38 9.46 -19.10 5.43
N SER A 39 8.61 -18.41 6.18
CA SER A 39 7.16 -18.61 6.17
C SER A 39 6.44 -17.28 6.28
N VAL A 40 5.17 -17.29 5.92
CA VAL A 40 4.30 -16.12 6.06
C VAL A 40 4.06 -15.81 7.54
N CYS A 41 3.89 -14.53 7.84
CA CYS A 41 3.43 -14.06 9.14
C CYS A 41 1.95 -14.42 9.32
N GLU A 42 1.57 -14.82 10.53
CA GLU A 42 0.15 -15.07 10.82
C GLU A 42 -0.64 -13.76 10.79
N ILE A 43 -0.05 -12.69 11.33
CA ILE A 43 -0.60 -11.34 11.25
C ILE A 43 0.08 -10.62 10.08
N GLN A 44 -0.72 -10.31 9.07
CA GLN A 44 -0.29 -9.60 7.87
C GLN A 44 -0.22 -8.07 8.14
N PRO A 45 0.74 -7.35 7.53
CA PRO A 45 0.82 -5.91 7.71
C PRO A 45 -0.35 -5.21 7.02
N VAL A 46 -0.84 -4.14 7.65
CA VAL A 46 -1.88 -3.28 7.07
C VAL A 46 -1.37 -1.86 7.04
N LEU A 47 -1.34 -1.29 5.83
CA LEU A 47 -1.06 0.11 5.61
C LEU A 47 -2.30 0.82 5.05
N VAL A 48 -2.43 2.08 5.40
CA VAL A 48 -3.49 2.97 4.92
C VAL A 48 -2.90 4.26 4.38
N ASP A 49 -3.59 4.84 3.42
CA ASP A 49 -3.18 6.10 2.82
C ASP A 49 -4.01 7.25 3.32
N ILE A 50 -3.31 8.28 3.75
CA ILE A 50 -3.91 9.46 4.34
C ILE A 50 -3.79 10.62 3.36
N ASP A 51 -4.92 11.26 3.08
CA ASP A 51 -4.99 12.46 2.27
C ASP A 51 -4.46 13.69 3.01
N THR A 52 -4.39 14.83 2.32
CA THR A 52 -3.93 16.10 2.90
C THR A 52 -4.85 16.66 4.01
N SER A 53 -6.07 16.13 4.14
CA SER A 53 -7.05 16.50 5.16
C SER A 53 -7.05 15.54 6.35
N GLY A 54 -6.28 14.46 6.30
CA GLY A 54 -6.20 13.45 7.36
C GLY A 54 -7.13 12.26 7.19
N ASN A 55 -7.85 12.13 6.07
CA ASN A 55 -8.79 11.03 5.85
C ASN A 55 -8.11 9.83 5.18
N ILE A 56 -8.61 8.63 5.46
CA ILE A 56 -8.20 7.40 4.76
C ILE A 56 -8.76 7.41 3.33
N ILE A 57 -7.88 7.29 2.35
CA ILE A 57 -8.25 7.20 0.94
C ILE A 57 -8.81 5.80 0.69
N GLN A 58 -10.10 5.71 0.33
CA GLN A 58 -10.80 4.43 0.22
C GLN A 58 -10.41 3.62 -1.02
N LYS A 59 -10.04 4.30 -2.11
CA LYS A 59 -9.66 3.65 -3.37
C LYS A 59 -8.56 4.46 -4.03
N LEU A 60 -7.54 3.77 -4.49
CA LEU A 60 -6.46 4.32 -5.30
C LEU A 60 -6.39 3.55 -6.62
N GLY A 61 -6.41 4.29 -7.73
CA GLY A 61 -6.47 3.72 -9.08
C GLY A 61 -7.87 3.32 -9.52
N SER A 62 -7.94 2.58 -10.63
CA SER A 62 -9.19 2.00 -11.15
C SER A 62 -9.41 0.60 -10.61
N ASN A 63 -10.59 0.02 -10.85
CA ASN A 63 -10.83 -1.39 -10.48
C ASN A 63 -9.95 -2.37 -11.27
N ASP A 64 -9.55 -1.99 -12.49
CA ASP A 64 -8.75 -2.82 -13.40
C ASP A 64 -7.24 -2.64 -13.19
N GLN A 65 -6.83 -1.54 -12.57
CA GLN A 65 -5.45 -1.21 -12.24
C GLN A 65 -5.36 -0.63 -10.83
N LEU A 66 -5.44 -1.53 -9.85
CA LEU A 66 -5.28 -1.19 -8.45
C LEU A 66 -3.85 -0.68 -8.20
N TRP A 67 -3.74 0.34 -7.36
CA TRP A 67 -2.43 0.71 -6.81
C TRP A 67 -1.89 -0.42 -5.95
N GLN A 68 -0.57 -0.57 -5.96
CA GLN A 68 0.08 -1.60 -5.16
C GLN A 68 1.09 -0.96 -4.21
N VAL A 69 1.33 -1.62 -3.10
CA VAL A 69 2.39 -1.29 -2.15
C VAL A 69 3.39 -2.43 -2.16
N VAL A 70 4.66 -2.11 -2.36
CA VAL A 70 5.78 -3.03 -2.26
C VAL A 70 6.50 -2.86 -0.95
N ALA A 71 6.85 -3.98 -0.33
CA ALA A 71 7.69 -4.05 0.85
C ALA A 71 9.10 -4.51 0.50
N SER A 72 10.11 -3.88 1.08
CA SER A 72 11.51 -4.24 0.92
C SER A 72 12.23 -4.21 2.28
N ILE A 73 13.30 -5.00 2.41
CA ILE A 73 14.21 -4.88 3.55
C ILE A 73 15.26 -3.83 3.26
N ILE A 74 15.54 -2.98 4.25
CA ILE A 74 16.69 -2.08 4.24
C ILE A 74 17.64 -2.41 5.40
N GLY A 75 18.94 -2.25 5.17
CA GLY A 75 19.96 -2.43 6.20
C GLY A 75 20.37 -3.88 6.50
N SER A 76 19.86 -4.87 5.77
CA SER A 76 20.33 -6.26 5.87
C SER A 76 20.32 -6.95 4.50
N SER A 77 21.43 -7.61 4.13
CA SER A 77 21.61 -8.27 2.83
C SER A 77 21.23 -9.75 2.83
N GLY A 78 20.98 -10.35 4.00
CA GLY A 78 20.63 -11.78 4.14
C GLY A 78 19.14 -12.07 4.31
N ILE A 79 18.30 -11.03 4.32
CA ILE A 79 16.87 -11.12 4.64
C ILE A 79 16.08 -10.64 3.43
N SER A 80 15.15 -11.48 2.98
CA SER A 80 14.21 -11.16 1.92
C SER A 80 12.79 -11.16 2.48
N VAL A 81 11.92 -10.35 1.86
CA VAL A 81 10.49 -10.37 2.12
C VAL A 81 9.84 -11.44 1.23
N ILE A 82 8.97 -12.24 1.82
CA ILE A 82 8.05 -13.15 1.10
C ILE A 82 6.75 -12.37 0.87
N GLY A 83 6.12 -12.51 -0.31
CA GLY A 83 4.84 -11.84 -0.59
C GLY A 83 4.96 -10.31 -0.58
N VAL A 84 5.93 -9.78 -1.33
CA VAL A 84 6.39 -8.38 -1.22
C VAL A 84 5.38 -7.34 -1.71
N ILE A 85 4.35 -7.73 -2.46
CA ILE A 85 3.39 -6.80 -3.08
C ILE A 85 2.00 -7.04 -2.49
N ALA A 86 1.30 -5.96 -2.14
CA ALA A 86 -0.11 -5.97 -1.83
C ALA A 86 -0.87 -4.96 -2.69
N ASN A 87 -2.11 -5.31 -3.05
CA ASN A 87 -3.02 -4.36 -3.67
C ASN A 87 -3.61 -3.44 -2.60
N TYR A 88 -3.89 -2.20 -2.98
CA TYR A 88 -4.59 -1.23 -2.16
C TYR A 88 -6.06 -1.16 -2.57
N SER A 89 -6.96 -1.53 -1.67
CA SER A 89 -8.41 -1.48 -1.92
C SER A 89 -9.17 -1.34 -0.60
N ASN A 90 -10.35 -0.73 -0.66
CA ASN A 90 -11.23 -0.52 0.50
C ASN A 90 -10.51 0.15 1.69
N GLY A 91 -9.68 1.16 1.40
CA GLY A 91 -9.00 1.96 2.40
C GLY A 91 -7.69 1.40 2.94
N GLN A 92 -7.22 0.24 2.45
CA GLN A 92 -6.03 -0.39 3.01
C GLN A 92 -5.32 -1.35 2.05
N THR A 93 -4.07 -1.71 2.37
CA THR A 93 -3.34 -2.79 1.71
C THR A 93 -3.85 -4.17 2.08
N GLN A 94 -3.84 -5.10 1.12
CA GLN A 94 -4.28 -6.48 1.29
C GLN A 94 -3.09 -7.47 1.16
N PHE A 95 -2.17 -7.46 2.11
CA PHE A 95 -1.11 -8.48 2.15
C PHE A 95 -1.69 -9.84 2.56
N THR A 96 -1.39 -10.89 1.80
CA THR A 96 -1.86 -12.26 2.07
C THR A 96 -0.75 -13.25 2.37
N SER A 97 0.49 -12.88 2.05
CA SER A 97 1.66 -13.77 2.11
C SER A 97 2.92 -13.07 2.57
N PHE A 98 2.78 -11.91 3.24
CA PHE A 98 3.91 -11.21 3.82
C PHE A 98 4.64 -12.13 4.81
N GLY A 99 5.96 -12.23 4.67
CA GLY A 99 6.83 -13.04 5.51
C GLY A 99 8.30 -12.60 5.40
N ILE A 100 9.17 -13.23 6.17
CA ILE A 100 10.61 -12.94 6.19
C ILE A 100 11.43 -14.23 6.11
N THR A 101 12.59 -14.18 5.48
CA THR A 101 13.45 -15.37 5.32
C THR A 101 14.40 -15.62 6.50
N ALA A 102 14.53 -14.68 7.43
CA ALA A 102 15.49 -14.74 8.54
C ALA A 102 14.98 -13.97 9.77
N ASN A 103 15.35 -14.45 10.97
CA ASN A 103 15.06 -13.82 12.25
C ASN A 103 16.28 -13.01 12.70
N ASP A 104 16.34 -11.76 12.29
CA ASP A 104 17.38 -10.81 12.70
C ASP A 104 16.75 -9.41 12.87
N SER A 105 17.52 -8.42 13.30
CA SER A 105 17.07 -7.03 13.31
C SER A 105 17.09 -6.44 11.90
N TYR A 106 15.95 -5.95 11.45
CA TYR A 106 15.80 -5.34 10.13
C TYR A 106 14.83 -4.18 10.16
N GLN A 107 14.86 -3.39 9.09
CA GLN A 107 13.85 -2.39 8.81
C GLN A 107 13.12 -2.76 7.53
N ILE A 108 11.79 -2.62 7.55
CA ILE A 108 10.97 -2.78 6.36
C ILE A 108 10.65 -1.39 5.82
N GLN A 109 10.91 -1.18 4.54
CA GLN A 109 10.44 -0.02 3.81
C GLN A 109 9.23 -0.42 2.98
N PHE A 110 8.19 0.42 3.01
CA PHE A 110 7.03 0.30 2.13
C PHE A 110 7.01 1.45 1.14
N ALA A 111 6.76 1.15 -0.13
CA ALA A 111 6.69 2.13 -1.20
C ALA A 111 5.54 1.79 -2.15
N PHE A 112 5.00 2.79 -2.83
CA PHE A 112 3.99 2.55 -3.86
C PHE A 112 4.62 2.05 -5.15
N ILE A 113 3.89 1.15 -5.80
CA ILE A 113 3.99 0.92 -7.23
C ILE A 113 2.81 1.69 -7.85
N THR A 114 3.14 2.79 -8.52
CA THR A 114 2.17 3.54 -9.30
C THR A 114 1.75 2.71 -10.52
N PRO A 115 0.45 2.57 -10.82
CA PRO A 115 0.01 1.91 -12.05
C PRO A 115 0.54 2.59 -13.31
N TYR A 116 0.62 1.82 -14.40
CA TYR A 116 0.96 2.35 -15.71
C TYR A 116 0.03 3.52 -16.08
N ASP A 117 0.58 4.53 -16.77
CA ASP A 117 -0.14 5.72 -17.24
C ASP A 117 -0.68 6.68 -16.16
N VAL A 118 -0.29 6.50 -14.89
CA VAL A 118 -0.58 7.47 -13.82
C VAL A 118 0.67 8.27 -13.48
N ASN A 119 0.72 9.53 -13.94
CA ASN A 119 1.76 10.48 -13.54
C ASN A 119 1.33 11.24 -12.28
N ARG A 120 2.26 11.39 -11.33
CA ARG A 120 2.06 12.04 -10.04
C ARG A 120 2.32 13.54 -10.09
#